data_AF-A0A8T3Q2I0-F1
#
_entry.id   AF-A0A8T3Q2I0-F1
#
_cell.length_a   1.000
_cell.length_b   1.000
_cell.length_c   1.000
_cell.angle_alpha   90.00
_cell.angle_beta   90.00
_cell.angle_gamma   90.00
#
_symmetry.space_group_name_H-M   'P 1'
#
loop_
_entity.id
_entity.type
_entity.pdbx_description
1 polymer ?
#
loop_
_entity_poly.entity_id
_entity_poly.type
_entity_poly.pdbx_seq_one_letter_code
_entity_poly.pdbx_strand_id
1 'polypeptide(L)'
;PPPDEPIGIRDRAILELLYACGLRVSELVGLDTDRVDMANQQVRVIGKGNKERRVPMGDEARERLHRYRIGPRSEWTAKKPTPAVFVGRRGNRMSRESVWTLVKHWTLAAGVAERVTPHTFRHSFATHLLEGGADLRVVQALLGHASISTTQLYTHLTGERVREVYAMAHPRA
;
A
#
# COMPACT_ATOMS: atom_id res chain seq x y z
N PRO A 1 -9.23 12.84 4.66
CA PRO A 1 -8.66 13.80 3.68
C PRO A 1 -9.73 14.37 2.75
N PRO A 2 -9.80 15.70 2.55
CA PRO A 2 -10.69 16.34 1.58
C PRO A 2 -10.52 15.69 0.20
N PRO A 3 -11.61 15.23 -0.44
CA PRO A 3 -11.50 14.48 -1.68
C PRO A 3 -11.07 15.35 -2.86
N ASP A 4 -11.21 16.67 -2.77
CA ASP A 4 -11.12 17.58 -3.93
C ASP A 4 -9.88 18.47 -3.88
N GLU A 5 -9.12 18.41 -2.78
CA GLU A 5 -7.87 19.13 -2.65
C GLU A 5 -6.70 18.28 -3.14
N PRO A 6 -5.72 18.84 -3.88
CA PRO A 6 -4.58 18.09 -4.39
C PRO A 6 -3.81 17.28 -3.33
N ILE A 7 -3.62 17.86 -2.14
CA ILE A 7 -2.98 17.17 -1.01
C ILE A 7 -3.89 16.09 -0.44
N GLY A 8 -5.19 16.37 -0.30
CA GLY A 8 -6.16 15.40 0.19
C GLY A 8 -6.28 14.17 -0.72
N ILE A 9 -6.25 14.36 -2.04
CA ILE A 9 -6.22 13.28 -3.05
C ILE A 9 -4.98 12.39 -2.88
N ARG A 10 -3.78 13.00 -2.79
CA ARG A 10 -2.53 12.25 -2.56
C ARG A 10 -2.61 11.48 -1.24
N ASP A 11 -3.01 12.16 -0.18
CA ASP A 11 -2.98 11.59 1.17
C ASP A 11 -3.99 10.45 1.31
N ARG A 12 -5.16 10.58 0.67
CA ARG A 12 -6.12 9.48 0.60
C ARG A 12 -5.52 8.28 -0.14
N ALA A 13 -4.90 8.49 -1.31
CA ALA A 13 -4.25 7.40 -2.04
C ALA A 13 -3.16 6.70 -1.21
N ILE A 14 -2.39 7.45 -0.41
CA ILE A 14 -1.37 6.90 0.50
C ILE A 14 -1.99 6.01 1.57
N LEU A 15 -3.01 6.51 2.28
CA LEU A 15 -3.67 5.78 3.37
C LEU A 15 -4.35 4.51 2.84
N GLU A 16 -5.00 4.60 1.68
CA GLU A 16 -5.67 3.49 1.02
C GLU A 16 -4.67 2.42 0.59
N LEU A 17 -3.55 2.79 -0.01
CA LEU A 17 -2.53 1.82 -0.42
C LEU A 17 -1.81 1.17 0.78
N LEU A 18 -1.58 1.93 1.87
CA LEU A 18 -1.05 1.39 3.12
C LEU A 18 -1.97 0.31 3.69
N TYR A 19 -3.27 0.56 3.71
CA TYR A 19 -4.28 -0.38 4.18
C TYR A 19 -4.40 -1.59 3.23
N ALA A 20 -4.72 -1.34 1.97
CA ALA A 20 -5.11 -2.38 1.03
C ALA A 20 -3.98 -3.35 0.66
N CYS A 21 -2.72 -2.91 0.74
CA CYS A 21 -1.55 -3.75 0.44
C CYS A 21 -0.70 -4.11 1.67
N GLY A 22 -1.06 -3.63 2.87
CA GLY A 22 -0.27 -3.86 4.09
C GLY A 22 1.21 -3.44 3.98
N LEU A 23 1.53 -2.39 3.20
CA LEU A 23 2.91 -2.01 2.89
C LEU A 23 3.65 -1.48 4.12
N ARG A 24 4.96 -1.71 4.19
CA ARG A 24 5.84 -0.93 5.08
C ARG A 24 5.98 0.49 4.53
N VAL A 25 6.22 1.48 5.40
CA VAL A 25 6.47 2.88 4.95
C VAL A 25 7.61 2.97 3.95
N SER A 26 8.70 2.23 4.19
CA SER A 26 9.86 2.19 3.28
C SER A 26 9.50 1.63 1.91
N GLU A 27 8.60 0.65 1.85
CA GLU A 27 8.11 0.06 0.60
C GLU A 27 7.21 1.05 -0.14
N LEU A 28 6.32 1.74 0.58
CA LEU A 28 5.44 2.77 0.02
C LEU A 28 6.23 3.94 -0.59
N VAL A 29 7.16 4.54 0.17
CA VAL A 29 7.91 5.70 -0.32
C VAL A 29 8.93 5.32 -1.39
N GLY A 30 9.39 4.07 -1.39
CA GLY A 30 10.28 3.51 -2.41
C GLY A 30 9.57 3.01 -3.67
N LEU A 31 8.24 3.12 -3.75
CA LEU A 31 7.48 2.62 -4.89
C LEU A 31 7.67 3.50 -6.12
N ASP A 32 7.86 2.85 -7.26
CA ASP A 32 8.01 3.46 -8.58
C ASP A 32 6.85 3.11 -9.50
N THR A 33 6.58 3.96 -10.49
CA THR A 33 5.39 3.85 -11.35
C THR A 33 5.37 2.58 -12.20
N ASP A 34 6.52 2.01 -12.53
CA ASP A 34 6.68 0.74 -13.26
C ASP A 34 6.36 -0.50 -12.39
N ARG A 35 6.21 -0.29 -11.08
CA ARG A 35 5.87 -1.33 -10.10
C ARG A 35 4.39 -1.33 -9.73
N VAL A 36 3.61 -0.47 -10.35
CA VAL A 36 2.15 -0.39 -10.15
C VAL A 36 1.47 -0.89 -11.41
N ASP A 37 0.87 -2.07 -11.32
CA ASP A 37 0.07 -2.66 -12.38
C ASP A 37 -1.40 -2.33 -12.14
N MET A 38 -1.88 -1.26 -12.77
CA MET A 38 -3.27 -0.80 -12.64
C MET A 38 -4.26 -1.76 -13.28
N ALA A 39 -3.85 -2.47 -14.34
CA ALA A 39 -4.72 -3.38 -15.08
C ALA A 39 -4.99 -4.65 -14.27
N ASN A 40 -3.94 -5.20 -13.63
CA ASN A 40 -4.05 -6.37 -12.79
C ASN A 40 -4.28 -6.04 -11.31
N GLN A 41 -4.46 -4.77 -10.96
CA GLN A 41 -4.69 -4.28 -9.59
C GLN A 41 -3.62 -4.76 -8.59
N GLN A 42 -2.35 -4.74 -9.01
CA GLN A 42 -1.23 -5.27 -8.24
C GLN A 42 -0.10 -4.28 -8.06
N VAL A 43 0.56 -4.35 -6.89
CA VAL A 43 1.79 -3.62 -6.60
C VAL A 43 2.94 -4.61 -6.48
N ARG A 44 4.04 -4.37 -7.20
CA ARG A 44 5.31 -5.10 -7.06
C ARG A 44 6.15 -4.42 -5.98
N VAL A 45 6.43 -5.15 -4.91
CA VAL A 45 7.12 -4.65 -3.72
C VAL A 45 8.45 -5.37 -3.56
N ILE A 46 9.52 -4.62 -3.33
CA ILE A 46 10.85 -5.16 -3.04
C ILE A 46 11.09 -5.06 -1.53
N GLY A 47 11.17 -6.22 -0.88
CA GLY A 47 11.41 -6.35 0.56
C GLY A 47 12.90 -6.55 0.91
N LYS A 48 13.13 -6.94 2.17
CA LYS A 48 14.47 -7.27 2.68
C LYS A 48 15.10 -8.40 1.86
N GLY A 49 16.39 -8.26 1.54
CA GLY A 49 17.14 -9.24 0.75
C GLY A 49 16.79 -9.22 -0.75
N ASN A 50 16.28 -8.09 -1.25
CA ASN A 50 15.87 -7.90 -2.65
C ASN A 50 14.80 -8.89 -3.13
N LYS A 51 14.01 -9.44 -2.19
CA LYS A 51 12.93 -10.36 -2.51
C LYS A 51 11.72 -9.56 -3.00
N GLU A 52 11.26 -9.89 -4.19
CA GLU A 52 10.08 -9.28 -4.77
C GLU A 52 8.81 -10.06 -4.39
N ARG A 53 7.70 -9.33 -4.23
CA ARG A 53 6.36 -9.91 -4.12
C ARG A 53 5.34 -9.05 -4.84
N ARG A 54 4.28 -9.66 -5.34
CA ARG A 54 3.11 -8.96 -5.89
C ARG A 54 2.00 -8.98 -4.85
N VAL A 55 1.43 -7.81 -4.60
CA VAL A 55 0.37 -7.62 -3.59
C VAL A 55 -0.86 -7.05 -4.31
N PRO A 56 -2.04 -7.67 -4.21
CA PRO A 56 -3.28 -7.08 -4.68
C PRO A 56 -3.57 -5.76 -3.95
N MET A 57 -4.17 -4.78 -4.63
CA MET A 57 -4.56 -3.50 -4.02
C MET A 57 -6.06 -3.28 -3.93
N GLY A 58 -6.87 -4.11 -4.60
CA GLY A 58 -8.32 -3.95 -4.67
C GLY A 58 -8.77 -2.71 -5.46
N ASP A 59 -10.08 -2.59 -5.67
CA ASP A 59 -10.64 -1.53 -6.51
C ASP A 59 -10.56 -0.14 -5.88
N GLU A 60 -10.81 -0.05 -4.57
CA GLU A 60 -10.78 1.24 -3.87
C GLU A 60 -9.38 1.87 -3.92
N ALA A 61 -8.31 1.10 -3.62
CA ALA A 61 -6.96 1.65 -3.68
C ALA A 61 -6.54 1.97 -5.12
N ARG A 62 -6.96 1.15 -6.09
CA ARG A 62 -6.73 1.40 -7.52
C ARG A 62 -7.34 2.73 -7.95
N GLU A 63 -8.60 2.97 -7.62
CA GLU A 63 -9.30 4.21 -8.01
C GLU A 63 -8.65 5.44 -7.38
N ARG A 64 -8.33 5.36 -6.09
CA ARG A 64 -7.69 6.47 -5.36
C ARG A 64 -6.29 6.76 -5.90
N LEU A 65 -5.54 5.71 -6.23
CA LEU A 65 -4.24 5.84 -6.87
C LEU A 65 -4.36 6.40 -8.29
N HIS A 66 -5.37 5.99 -9.06
CA HIS A 66 -5.63 6.52 -10.40
C HIS A 66 -5.90 8.02 -10.37
N ARG A 67 -6.85 8.46 -9.53
CA ARG A 67 -7.19 9.89 -9.35
C ARG A 67 -5.97 10.72 -8.97
N TYR A 68 -5.13 10.22 -8.08
CA TYR A 68 -3.87 10.89 -7.72
C TYR A 68 -2.88 10.95 -8.89
N ARG A 69 -2.72 9.87 -9.66
CA ARG A 69 -1.78 9.78 -10.77
C ARG A 69 -2.12 10.74 -11.91
N ILE A 70 -3.39 10.81 -12.31
CA ILE A 70 -3.82 11.66 -13.44
C ILE A 70 -4.02 13.13 -13.05
N GLY A 71 -4.20 13.42 -11.75
CA GLY A 71 -4.32 14.78 -11.23
C GLY A 71 -3.03 15.28 -10.58
N PRO A 72 -2.98 15.43 -9.23
CA PRO A 72 -1.90 16.16 -8.55
C PRO A 72 -0.48 15.68 -8.87
N ARG A 73 -0.27 14.36 -9.02
CA ARG A 73 1.06 13.83 -9.35
C ARG A 73 1.53 14.33 -10.71
N SER A 74 0.66 14.29 -11.71
CA SER A 74 0.97 14.72 -13.08
C SER A 74 1.43 16.17 -13.08
N GLU A 75 0.66 17.04 -12.41
CA GLU A 75 0.97 18.47 -12.28
C GLU A 75 2.29 18.72 -11.55
N TRP A 76 2.51 18.08 -10.39
CA TRP A 76 3.70 18.32 -9.57
C TRP A 76 4.99 17.77 -10.18
N THR A 77 4.90 16.86 -11.15
CA THR A 77 6.05 16.26 -11.82
C THR A 77 6.24 16.72 -13.27
N ALA A 78 5.35 17.57 -13.79
CA ALA A 78 5.36 18.04 -15.18
C ALA A 78 6.70 18.69 -15.58
N LYS A 79 7.31 19.49 -14.70
CA LYS A 79 8.59 20.16 -14.97
C LYS A 79 9.82 19.27 -14.71
N LYS A 80 9.69 18.31 -13.80
CA LYS A 80 10.79 17.42 -13.40
C LYS A 80 10.23 16.01 -13.20
N PRO A 81 10.24 15.19 -14.26
CA PRO A 81 9.77 13.82 -14.18
C PRO A 81 10.53 13.01 -13.12
N THR A 82 9.83 12.09 -12.48
CA THR A 82 10.39 11.18 -11.48
C THR A 82 9.66 9.84 -11.54
N PRO A 83 10.35 8.71 -11.33
CA PRO A 83 9.71 7.40 -11.28
C PRO A 83 8.88 7.22 -10.00
N ALA A 84 9.08 8.05 -8.97
CA ALA A 84 8.39 7.91 -7.69
C ALA A 84 6.85 7.96 -7.87
N VAL A 85 6.14 7.01 -7.25
CA VAL A 85 4.67 7.06 -7.21
C VAL A 85 4.22 8.24 -6.36
N PHE A 86 4.69 8.31 -5.11
CA PHE A 86 4.29 9.36 -4.16
C PHE A 86 5.33 10.48 -4.09
N VAL A 87 4.88 11.70 -4.37
CA VAL A 87 5.70 12.91 -4.34
C VAL A 87 5.08 13.98 -3.45
N GLY A 88 5.93 14.84 -2.90
CA GLY A 88 5.51 16.10 -2.29
C GLY A 88 5.03 17.11 -3.34
N ARG A 89 4.42 18.21 -2.88
CA ARG A 89 3.93 19.31 -3.75
C ARG A 89 5.01 19.90 -4.67
N ARG A 90 6.29 19.75 -4.29
CA ARG A 90 7.46 20.19 -5.08
C ARG A 90 7.97 19.14 -6.08
N GLY A 91 7.25 18.02 -6.27
CA GLY A 91 7.64 16.94 -7.20
C GLY A 91 8.70 15.96 -6.67
N ASN A 92 9.29 16.20 -5.49
CA ASN A 92 10.28 15.31 -4.89
C ASN A 92 9.60 14.08 -4.25
N ARG A 93 10.26 12.91 -4.31
CA ARG A 93 9.81 11.68 -3.63
C ARG A 93 9.50 11.97 -2.16
N MET A 94 8.40 11.43 -1.65
CA MET A 94 8.05 11.57 -0.23
C MET A 94 9.06 10.85 0.66
N SER A 95 9.32 11.43 1.83
CA SER A 95 10.13 10.78 2.88
C SER A 95 9.27 9.94 3.80
N ARG A 96 9.89 9.03 4.57
CA ARG A 96 9.18 8.24 5.58
C ARG A 96 8.54 9.14 6.63
N GLU A 97 9.27 10.14 7.07
CA GLU A 97 8.87 11.14 8.08
C GLU A 97 7.64 11.93 7.61
N SER A 98 7.57 12.24 6.31
CA SER A 98 6.42 12.91 5.71
C SER A 98 5.16 12.04 5.78
N VAL A 99 5.29 10.73 5.51
CA VAL A 99 4.18 9.77 5.63
C VAL A 99 3.75 9.60 7.09
N TRP A 100 4.69 9.53 8.03
CA TRP A 100 4.39 9.49 9.47
C TRP A 100 3.60 10.73 9.92
N THR A 101 4.02 11.91 9.49
CA THR A 101 3.37 13.18 9.81
C THR A 101 1.95 13.22 9.24
N LEU A 102 1.78 12.79 7.99
CA LEU A 102 0.50 12.66 7.30
C LEU A 102 -0.45 11.72 8.05
N VAL A 103 0.01 10.52 8.44
CA VAL A 103 -0.81 9.55 9.18
C VAL A 103 -1.27 10.16 10.50
N LYS A 104 -0.35 10.77 11.26
CA LYS A 104 -0.68 11.42 12.53
C LYS A 104 -1.72 12.52 12.34
N HIS A 105 -1.55 13.38 11.33
CA HIS A 105 -2.47 14.47 11.02
C HIS A 105 -3.89 13.94 10.75
N TRP A 106 -4.03 12.96 9.85
CA TRP A 106 -5.35 12.44 9.48
C TRP A 106 -6.00 11.58 10.56
N THR A 107 -5.20 10.96 11.43
CA THR A 107 -5.70 10.25 12.61
C THR A 107 -6.36 11.22 13.59
N LEU A 108 -5.68 12.33 13.89
CA LEU A 108 -6.21 13.38 14.75
C LEU A 108 -7.46 14.03 14.14
N ALA A 109 -7.42 14.33 12.84
CA ALA A 109 -8.56 14.91 12.13
C ALA A 109 -9.79 13.99 12.08
N ALA A 110 -9.59 12.67 12.14
CA ALA A 110 -10.67 11.68 12.19
C ALA A 110 -11.22 11.44 13.61
N GLY A 111 -10.68 12.08 14.64
CA GLY A 111 -11.12 11.89 16.03
C GLY A 111 -10.76 10.51 16.60
N VAL A 112 -9.79 9.80 16.00
CA VAL A 112 -9.36 8.49 16.48
C VAL A 112 -8.51 8.69 17.73
N ALA A 113 -9.02 8.22 18.87
CA ALA A 113 -8.35 8.35 20.17
C ALA A 113 -7.06 7.52 20.26
N GLU A 114 -6.99 6.42 19.51
CA GLU A 114 -5.86 5.52 19.51
C GLU A 114 -4.68 6.04 18.67
N ARG A 115 -3.47 5.62 19.06
CA ARG A 115 -2.25 5.94 18.31
C ARG A 115 -2.19 5.12 17.03
N VAL A 116 -2.63 5.71 15.92
CA VAL A 116 -2.46 5.14 14.59
C VAL A 116 -1.09 5.48 14.02
N THR A 117 -0.44 4.46 13.48
CA THR A 117 0.86 4.54 12.81
C THR A 117 0.78 3.78 11.49
N PRO A 118 1.78 3.90 10.59
CA PRO A 118 1.85 3.03 9.43
C PRO A 118 1.87 1.52 9.76
N HIS A 119 2.41 1.15 10.92
CA HIS A 119 2.36 -0.24 11.39
C HIS A 119 0.94 -0.68 11.76
N THR A 120 0.10 0.24 12.23
CA THR A 120 -1.32 -0.02 12.52
C THR A 120 -2.06 -0.43 11.25
N PHE A 121 -1.87 0.26 10.13
CA PHE A 121 -2.49 -0.13 8.84
C PHE A 121 -2.11 -1.55 8.42
N ARG A 122 -0.83 -1.88 8.54
CA ARG A 122 -0.32 -3.21 8.22
C ARG A 122 -0.86 -4.29 9.15
N HIS A 123 -1.04 -3.96 10.44
CA HIS A 123 -1.65 -4.87 11.39
C HIS A 123 -3.13 -5.09 11.04
N SER A 124 -3.89 -4.03 10.81
CA SER A 124 -5.30 -4.14 10.38
C SER A 124 -5.45 -4.93 9.09
N PHE A 125 -4.57 -4.74 8.10
CA PHE A 125 -4.54 -5.58 6.89
C PHE A 125 -4.39 -7.07 7.23
N ALA A 126 -3.44 -7.42 8.10
CA ALA A 126 -3.20 -8.80 8.50
C ALA A 126 -4.40 -9.38 9.27
N THR A 127 -4.92 -8.63 10.24
CA THR A 127 -6.05 -9.03 11.07
C THR A 127 -7.29 -9.25 10.23
N HIS A 128 -7.67 -8.30 9.38
CA HIS A 128 -8.87 -8.44 8.56
C HIS A 128 -8.76 -9.57 7.53
N LEU A 129 -7.57 -9.83 6.97
CA LEU A 129 -7.39 -11.02 6.14
C LEU A 129 -7.63 -12.31 6.94
N LEU A 130 -7.07 -12.42 8.14
CA LEU A 130 -7.26 -13.59 9.00
C LEU A 130 -8.73 -13.75 9.41
N GLU A 131 -9.40 -12.65 9.79
CA GLU A 131 -10.82 -12.63 10.15
C GLU A 131 -11.72 -12.97 8.96
N GLY A 132 -11.33 -12.55 7.74
CA GLY A 132 -11.98 -12.93 6.49
C GLY A 132 -11.65 -14.36 6.02
N GLY A 133 -10.98 -15.17 6.85
CA GLY A 133 -10.71 -16.58 6.58
C GLY A 133 -9.47 -16.85 5.72
N ALA A 134 -8.58 -15.86 5.54
CA ALA A 134 -7.31 -16.07 4.86
C ALA A 134 -6.40 -16.99 5.69
N ASP A 135 -5.75 -17.94 5.02
CA ASP A 135 -4.72 -18.76 5.62
C ASP A 135 -3.51 -17.90 6.06
N LEU A 136 -2.99 -18.17 7.26
CA LEU A 136 -1.86 -17.43 7.85
C LEU A 136 -0.65 -17.35 6.92
N ARG A 137 -0.39 -18.39 6.12
CA ARG A 137 0.74 -18.42 5.18
C ARG A 137 0.54 -17.47 4.01
N VAL A 138 -0.71 -17.31 3.53
CA VAL A 138 -1.04 -16.31 2.50
C VAL A 138 -0.82 -14.90 3.05
N VAL A 139 -1.26 -14.65 4.28
CA VAL A 139 -1.04 -13.36 4.96
C VAL A 139 0.47 -13.09 5.12
N GLN A 140 1.26 -14.08 5.52
CA GLN A 140 2.71 -13.96 5.62
C GLN A 140 3.39 -13.66 4.27
N ALA A 141 2.94 -14.33 3.20
CA ALA A 141 3.45 -14.11 1.85
C ALA A 141 3.17 -12.67 1.37
N LEU A 142 1.93 -12.18 1.57
CA LEU A 142 1.52 -10.82 1.24
C LEU A 142 2.30 -9.76 2.02
N LEU A 143 2.65 -10.04 3.26
CA LEU A 143 3.42 -9.14 4.12
C LEU A 143 4.95 -9.23 3.87
N GLY A 144 5.46 -10.29 3.25
CA GLY A 144 6.89 -10.47 3.02
C GLY A 144 7.68 -10.59 4.33
N HIS A 145 7.21 -11.45 5.24
CA HIS A 145 7.95 -11.83 6.45
C HIS A 145 8.93 -12.96 6.10
N ALA A 146 10.24 -12.74 6.34
CA ALA A 146 11.31 -13.65 5.92
C ALA A 146 11.77 -14.65 7.01
N SER A 147 11.03 -14.79 8.13
CA SER A 147 11.34 -15.70 9.25
C SER A 147 10.02 -15.97 10.01
N ILE A 148 9.65 -17.18 10.43
CA ILE A 148 10.42 -18.20 11.16
C ILE A 148 10.18 -19.61 10.55
N SER A 149 11.24 -20.30 10.13
CA SER A 149 11.30 -21.74 9.75
C SER A 149 10.12 -22.32 8.95
N THR A 150 10.22 -22.38 7.61
CA THR A 150 9.64 -23.46 6.74
C THR A 150 9.85 -23.14 5.25
N THR A 151 11.07 -23.33 4.75
CA THR A 151 11.40 -23.12 3.32
C THR A 151 10.77 -24.19 2.40
N GLN A 152 10.23 -25.28 2.95
CA GLN A 152 9.82 -26.45 2.15
C GLN A 152 8.38 -26.41 1.62
N LEU A 153 7.51 -25.51 2.10
CA LEU A 153 6.08 -25.42 1.69
C LEU A 153 5.74 -24.15 0.89
N TYR A 154 6.70 -23.23 0.69
CA TYR A 154 6.51 -21.98 -0.08
C TYR A 154 6.24 -22.21 -1.57
N THR A 155 6.48 -23.42 -2.08
CA THR A 155 6.42 -23.75 -3.51
C THR A 155 4.99 -23.85 -4.05
N HIS A 156 3.97 -23.95 -3.19
CA HIS A 156 2.59 -24.22 -3.61
C HIS A 156 1.66 -23.00 -3.61
N LEU A 157 2.14 -21.80 -3.22
CA LEU A 157 1.33 -20.59 -3.26
C LEU A 157 1.44 -19.93 -4.65
N THR A 158 0.48 -20.22 -5.52
CA THR A 158 0.36 -19.55 -6.82
C THR A 158 -0.15 -18.12 -6.65
N GLY A 159 0.16 -17.24 -7.60
CA GLY A 159 -0.34 -15.86 -7.60
C GLY A 159 -1.87 -15.78 -7.69
N GLU A 160 -2.52 -16.76 -8.31
CA GLU A 160 -3.98 -16.87 -8.38
C GLU A 160 -4.58 -17.11 -7.00
N ARG A 161 -4.05 -18.08 -6.25
CA ARG A 161 -4.54 -18.36 -4.89
C ARG A 161 -4.42 -17.16 -3.97
N VAL A 162 -3.34 -16.38 -4.11
CA VAL A 162 -3.16 -15.13 -3.37
C VAL A 162 -4.23 -14.09 -3.71
N ARG A 163 -4.61 -13.96 -4.99
CA ARG A 163 -5.69 -13.05 -5.39
C ARG A 163 -7.05 -13.52 -4.90
N GLU A 164 -7.37 -14.81 -5.02
CA GLU A 164 -8.64 -15.37 -4.53
C GLU A 164 -8.84 -15.14 -3.04
N VAL A 165 -7.81 -15.43 -2.24
CA VAL A 165 -7.87 -15.25 -0.79
C VAL A 165 -8.01 -13.77 -0.44
N TYR A 166 -7.29 -12.89 -1.13
CA TYR A 166 -7.47 -11.45 -0.96
C TYR A 166 -8.91 -11.03 -1.30
N ALA A 167 -9.44 -11.49 -2.43
CA ALA A 167 -10.77 -11.15 -2.90
C ALA A 167 -11.89 -11.58 -1.94
N MET A 168 -11.71 -12.74 -1.31
CA MET A 168 -12.65 -13.29 -0.33
C MET A 168 -12.53 -12.61 1.04
N ALA A 169 -11.31 -12.32 1.50
CA ALA A 169 -11.05 -12.01 2.90
C ALA A 169 -10.80 -10.51 3.18
N HIS A 170 -10.33 -9.74 2.20
CA HIS A 170 -10.00 -8.34 2.45
C HIS A 170 -11.26 -7.45 2.37
N PRO A 171 -11.56 -6.58 3.36
CA PRO A 171 -12.78 -5.76 3.38
C PRO A 171 -12.94 -4.76 2.23
N ARG A 172 -11.87 -4.53 1.47
CA ARG A 172 -11.81 -3.61 0.32
C ARG A 172 -11.22 -4.26 -0.92
N ALA A 173 -11.44 -5.56 -1.06
CA ALA A 173 -11.11 -6.28 -2.29
C ALA A 173 -11.77 -5.63 -3.51
#